data_AF-S3JWU7-F1
#
_entry.id   AF-S3JWU7-F1
#
_cell.length_a   1.000
_cell.length_b   1.000
_cell.length_c   1.000
_cell.angle_alpha   90.00
_cell.angle_beta   90.00
_cell.angle_gamma   90.00
#
_symmetry.space_group_name_H-M   'P 1'
#
loop_
_entity.id
_entity.type
_entity.pdbx_description
1 polymer ?
#
loop_
_entity_poly.entity_id
_entity_poly.type
_entity_poly.pdbx_seq_one_letter_code
_entity_poly.pdbx_strand_id
1 'polypeptide(L)'
;MHTSTLHKTLSFVHALLCAFCALFFITALSGCRPNVNYIKRMQALEEGVGSPQTEEEIVAAIQKYQGRVEDIMAAQGQVGIWYKILGVRYLDNRMYGEALGAFQQALSYYPDNQNLYYYVGLCAGYMAKTELDSSASSAKKRAFYLDLSENAYSRALELEPRYVRALYGLAVLYTFETNMPEKAVPLLQRLLSVDTKQTDAMFVLARAYYMTYDYEAAIDMYDRICALTKNKAKLAEAESNKKAVLDALYGGAAQ
;
A
#
# COMPACT_ATOMS: atom_id res chain seq x y z
N MET A 1 50.49 61.94 -3.17
CA MET A 1 51.07 60.57 -3.28
C MET A 1 51.33 59.87 -1.94
N HIS A 2 51.01 60.44 -0.76
CA HIS A 2 51.38 59.85 0.54
C HIS A 2 50.31 58.98 1.23
N THR A 3 49.08 58.87 0.72
CA THR A 3 47.99 58.08 1.36
C THR A 3 47.92 56.62 0.88
N SER A 4 48.61 56.26 -0.21
CA SER A 4 48.55 54.92 -0.83
C SER A 4 49.50 53.90 -0.17
N THR A 5 50.62 54.36 0.40
CA THR A 5 51.63 53.49 1.02
C THR A 5 51.25 53.05 2.43
N LEU A 6 50.60 53.91 3.23
CA LEU A 6 50.15 53.58 4.58
C LEU A 6 49.02 52.53 4.61
N HIS A 7 48.14 52.55 3.60
CA HIS A 7 47.01 51.63 3.53
C HIS A 7 47.44 50.20 3.13
N LYS A 8 48.52 50.09 2.35
CA LYS A 8 49.12 48.81 1.93
C LYS A 8 49.90 48.13 3.06
N THR A 9 50.61 48.90 3.88
CA THR A 9 51.34 48.35 5.04
C THR A 9 50.40 47.89 6.15
N LEU A 10 49.30 48.61 6.40
CA LEU A 10 48.29 48.22 7.39
C LEU A 10 47.52 46.95 6.98
N SER A 11 47.22 46.80 5.69
CA SER A 11 46.57 45.60 5.12
C SER A 11 47.48 44.38 5.15
N PHE A 12 48.80 44.55 4.93
CA PHE A 12 49.78 43.47 4.99
C PHE A 12 49.99 42.96 6.43
N VAL A 13 50.01 43.86 7.42
CA VAL A 13 50.13 43.49 8.84
C VAL A 13 48.86 42.78 9.34
N HIS A 14 47.67 43.19 8.90
CA HIS A 14 46.42 42.47 9.20
C HIS A 14 46.36 41.09 8.55
N ALA A 15 46.85 40.94 7.31
CA ALA A 15 46.93 39.64 6.64
C ALA A 15 47.90 38.67 7.33
N LEU A 16 49.05 39.18 7.81
CA LEU A 16 50.01 38.40 8.60
C LEU A 16 49.48 38.01 9.98
N LEU A 17 48.75 38.89 10.67
CA LEU A 17 48.11 38.56 11.96
C LEU A 17 47.01 37.50 11.79
N CYS A 18 46.18 37.61 10.76
CA CYS A 18 45.14 36.62 10.45
C CYS A 18 45.74 35.26 10.05
N ALA A 19 46.85 35.24 9.30
CA ALA A 19 47.54 34.00 8.96
C ALA A 19 48.15 33.32 10.19
N PHE A 20 48.71 34.09 11.14
CA PHE A 20 49.25 33.56 12.39
C PHE A 20 48.14 33.02 13.32
N CYS A 21 47.00 33.71 13.42
CA CYS A 21 45.84 33.21 14.17
C CYS A 21 45.21 31.96 13.53
N ALA A 22 45.19 31.86 12.20
CA ALA A 22 44.69 30.68 11.49
C ALA A 22 45.62 29.47 11.66
N LEU A 23 46.94 29.66 11.62
CA LEU A 23 47.92 28.61 11.93
C LEU A 23 47.84 28.16 13.39
N PHE A 24 47.61 29.07 14.34
CA PHE A 24 47.42 28.73 15.75
C PHE A 24 46.14 27.92 15.97
N PHE A 25 45.05 28.24 15.26
CA PHE A 25 43.79 27.47 15.29
C PHE A 25 43.92 26.07 14.67
N ILE A 26 44.69 25.92 13.58
CA ILE A 26 44.96 24.62 12.96
C ILE A 26 45.84 23.76 13.88
N THR A 27 46.80 24.36 14.59
CA THR A 27 47.62 23.63 15.57
C THR A 27 46.89 23.30 16.88
N ALA A 28 45.92 24.11 17.29
CA ALA A 28 45.09 23.88 18.47
C ALA A 28 44.05 22.77 18.26
N LEU A 29 43.64 22.51 17.01
CA LEU A 29 42.73 21.42 16.66
C LEU A 29 43.43 20.07 16.43
N SER A 30 44.76 20.06 16.28
CA SER A 30 45.56 18.82 16.18
C SER A 30 45.71 18.04 17.51
N GLY A 31 45.27 18.63 18.63
CA GLY A 31 45.32 18.00 19.97
C GLY A 31 44.13 17.10 20.31
N CYS A 32 43.04 17.17 19.53
CA CYS A 32 41.87 16.30 19.72
C CYS A 32 41.86 15.16 18.70
N ARG A 33 42.96 14.39 18.62
CA ARG A 33 42.87 13.06 18.00
C ARG A 33 42.07 12.19 18.96
N PRO A 34 40.87 11.71 18.58
CA PRO A 34 40.10 10.88 19.49
C PRO A 34 40.93 9.64 19.82
N ASN A 35 41.12 9.39 21.11
CA ASN A 35 41.99 8.33 21.59
C ASN A 35 41.45 6.99 21.09
N VAL A 36 42.22 6.31 20.23
CA VAL A 36 41.82 5.05 19.60
C VAL A 36 41.47 3.98 20.64
N ASN A 37 42.15 3.97 21.80
CA ASN A 37 41.83 3.04 22.89
C ASN A 37 40.54 3.42 23.61
N TYR A 38 40.18 4.71 23.63
CA TYR A 38 38.90 5.18 24.14
C TYR A 38 37.77 4.81 23.18
N ILE A 39 37.94 5.03 21.87
CA ILE A 39 36.95 4.60 20.85
C ILE A 39 36.73 3.08 20.91
N LYS A 40 37.81 2.28 20.99
CA LYS A 40 37.73 0.82 21.14
C LYS A 40 37.02 0.40 22.42
N ARG A 41 37.26 1.09 23.55
CA ARG A 41 36.53 0.86 24.80
C ARG A 41 35.07 1.28 24.71
N MET A 42 34.77 2.39 24.04
CA MET A 42 33.40 2.89 23.86
C MET A 42 32.60 1.91 22.99
N GLN A 43 33.16 1.44 21.87
CA GLN A 43 32.57 0.39 21.03
C GLN A 43 32.39 -0.93 21.80
N ALA A 44 33.40 -1.36 22.58
CA ALA A 44 33.28 -2.54 23.43
C ALA A 44 32.17 -2.42 24.50
N LEU A 45 31.93 -1.20 25.00
CA LEU A 45 30.88 -0.90 25.96
C LEU A 45 29.49 -0.83 25.31
N GLU A 46 29.39 -0.26 24.12
CA GLU A 46 28.15 -0.14 23.34
C GLU A 46 27.69 -1.49 22.78
N GLU A 47 28.63 -2.39 22.45
CA GLU A 47 28.32 -3.67 21.83
C GLU A 47 28.26 -4.81 22.88
N GLY A 48 29.08 -4.80 23.94
CA GLY A 48 29.12 -5.90 24.91
C GLY A 48 29.87 -7.14 24.37
N VAL A 49 30.84 -6.89 23.49
CA VAL A 49 31.89 -7.83 23.05
C VAL A 49 33.21 -7.17 23.43
N GLY A 50 34.21 -7.94 23.87
CA GLY A 50 35.50 -7.41 24.31
C GLY A 50 36.30 -6.70 23.20
N SER A 51 37.62 -6.61 23.34
CA SER A 51 38.51 -6.23 22.22
C SER A 51 38.97 -7.51 21.51
N PRO A 52 38.21 -8.07 20.55
CA PRO A 52 38.58 -9.32 19.91
C PRO A 52 39.91 -9.15 19.18
N GLN A 53 40.84 -10.07 19.38
CA GLN A 53 42.17 -10.05 18.75
C GLN A 53 42.40 -11.24 17.82
N THR A 54 41.53 -12.25 17.85
CA THR A 54 41.59 -13.41 16.95
C THR A 54 40.43 -13.42 15.96
N GLU A 55 40.64 -14.07 14.81
CA GLU A 55 39.58 -14.31 13.83
C GLU A 55 38.38 -15.03 14.46
N GLU A 56 38.64 -16.02 15.32
CA GLU A 56 37.60 -16.79 16.03
C GLU A 56 36.72 -15.90 16.92
N GLU A 57 37.31 -14.96 17.68
CA GLU A 57 36.57 -14.04 18.53
C GLU A 57 35.70 -13.07 17.71
N ILE A 58 36.20 -12.61 16.55
CA ILE A 58 35.45 -11.75 15.63
C ILE A 58 34.29 -12.52 15.00
N VAL A 59 34.53 -13.74 14.52
CA VAL A 59 33.48 -14.60 13.93
C VAL A 59 32.39 -14.94 14.96
N ALA A 60 32.78 -15.27 16.19
CA ALA A 60 31.82 -15.53 17.28
C ALA A 60 30.96 -14.29 17.60
N ALA A 61 31.55 -13.09 17.55
CA ALA A 61 30.81 -11.84 17.73
C ALA A 61 29.78 -11.62 16.61
N ILE A 62 30.18 -11.82 15.34
CA ILE A 62 29.27 -11.72 14.18
C ILE A 62 28.10 -12.69 14.35
N GLN A 63 28.37 -13.96 14.66
CA GLN A 63 27.33 -14.97 14.87
C GLN A 63 26.36 -14.61 15.99
N LYS A 64 26.85 -14.07 17.11
CA LYS A 64 26.02 -13.59 18.23
C LYS A 64 25.01 -12.53 17.77
N TYR A 65 25.42 -11.54 16.99
CA TYR A 65 24.50 -10.50 16.52
C TYR A 65 23.61 -10.96 15.37
N GLN A 66 24.09 -11.86 14.51
CA GLN A 66 23.23 -12.50 13.51
C GLN A 66 22.06 -13.22 14.17
N GLY A 67 22.32 -14.03 15.20
CA GLY A 67 21.25 -14.66 15.98
C GLY A 67 20.30 -13.64 16.63
N ARG A 68 20.82 -12.54 17.19
CA ARG A 68 19.97 -11.47 17.73
C ARG A 68 19.12 -10.79 16.66
N VAL A 69 19.66 -10.58 15.46
CA VAL A 69 18.91 -10.03 14.34
C VAL A 69 17.81 -10.99 13.92
N GLU A 70 18.10 -12.28 13.84
CA GLU A 70 17.10 -13.33 13.56
C GLU A 70 15.97 -13.32 14.60
N ASP A 71 16.27 -13.27 15.89
CA ASP A 71 15.27 -13.17 16.96
C ASP A 71 14.40 -11.91 16.84
N ILE A 72 15.02 -10.76 16.56
CA ILE A 72 14.31 -9.48 16.38
C ILE A 72 13.42 -9.55 15.14
N MET A 73 13.90 -10.08 14.02
CA MET A 73 13.11 -10.24 12.80
C MET A 73 11.93 -11.18 13.01
N ALA A 74 12.14 -12.29 13.74
CA ALA A 74 11.07 -13.20 14.12
C ALA A 74 10.00 -12.49 14.98
N ALA A 75 10.42 -11.73 15.99
CA ALA A 75 9.52 -10.95 16.83
C ALA A 75 8.76 -9.87 16.05
N GLN A 76 9.42 -9.15 15.13
CA GLN A 76 8.77 -8.20 14.22
C GLN A 76 7.71 -8.87 13.35
N GLY A 77 8.01 -10.05 12.80
CA GLY A 77 7.02 -10.86 12.08
C GLY A 77 5.78 -11.17 12.93
N GLN A 78 5.98 -11.54 14.20
CA GLN A 78 4.86 -11.77 15.13
C GLN A 78 4.02 -10.51 15.36
N VAL A 79 4.64 -9.35 15.53
CA VAL A 79 3.91 -8.07 15.66
C VAL A 79 3.04 -7.82 14.43
N GLY A 80 3.58 -8.03 13.23
CA GLY A 80 2.81 -7.93 12.00
C GLY A 80 1.59 -8.88 11.97
N ILE A 81 1.73 -10.11 12.47
CA ILE A 81 0.61 -11.08 12.55
C ILE A 81 -0.48 -10.55 13.50
N TRP A 82 -0.11 -9.96 14.63
CA TRP A 82 -1.09 -9.37 15.55
C TRP A 82 -1.83 -8.19 14.93
N TYR A 83 -1.17 -7.35 14.13
CA TYR A 83 -1.86 -6.30 13.38
C TYR A 83 -2.86 -6.86 12.36
N LYS A 84 -2.55 -7.99 11.71
CA LYS A 84 -3.50 -8.68 10.82
C LYS A 84 -4.73 -9.14 11.58
N ILE A 85 -4.53 -9.80 12.72
CA ILE A 85 -5.63 -10.29 13.56
C ILE A 85 -6.48 -9.11 14.05
N LEU A 86 -5.84 -8.04 14.51
CA LEU A 86 -6.51 -6.82 14.96
C LEU A 86 -7.35 -6.18 13.84
N GLY A 87 -6.80 -6.05 12.64
CA GLY A 87 -7.52 -5.52 11.48
C GLY A 87 -8.76 -6.35 11.13
N VAL A 88 -8.65 -7.68 11.17
CA VAL A 88 -9.81 -8.57 10.98
C VAL A 88 -10.84 -8.39 12.10
N ARG A 89 -10.42 -8.24 13.37
CA ARG A 89 -11.35 -8.00 14.48
C ARG A 89 -12.07 -6.66 14.35
N TYR A 90 -11.41 -5.61 13.90
CA TYR A 90 -12.08 -4.35 13.58
C TYR A 90 -13.06 -4.49 12.41
N LEU A 91 -12.69 -5.24 11.37
CA LEU A 91 -13.55 -5.52 10.23
C LEU A 91 -14.83 -6.28 10.64
N ASP A 92 -14.71 -7.30 11.48
CA ASP A 92 -15.85 -8.07 12.02
C ASP A 92 -16.84 -7.15 12.75
N ASN A 93 -16.34 -6.11 13.42
CA ASN A 93 -17.12 -5.09 14.11
C ASN A 93 -17.52 -3.89 13.23
N ARG A 94 -17.24 -3.93 11.91
CA ARG A 94 -17.49 -2.85 10.93
C ARG A 94 -16.77 -1.53 11.23
N MET A 95 -15.70 -1.58 12.01
CA MET A 95 -14.82 -0.45 12.33
C MET A 95 -13.80 -0.26 11.19
N TYR A 96 -14.27 0.24 10.04
CA TYR A 96 -13.47 0.22 8.80
C TYR A 96 -12.24 1.13 8.83
N GLY A 97 -12.29 2.25 9.56
CA GLY A 97 -11.16 3.18 9.69
C GLY A 97 -10.03 2.58 10.53
N GLU A 98 -10.37 1.97 11.67
CA GLU A 98 -9.44 1.29 12.56
C GLU A 98 -8.88 0.03 11.90
N ALA A 99 -9.71 -0.72 11.19
CA ALA A 99 -9.28 -1.86 10.39
C ALA A 99 -8.25 -1.43 9.33
N LEU A 100 -8.53 -0.35 8.59
CA LEU A 100 -7.62 0.21 7.60
C LEU A 100 -6.25 0.53 8.20
N GLY A 101 -6.23 1.22 9.36
CA GLY A 101 -4.99 1.53 10.07
C GLY A 101 -4.22 0.28 10.49
N ALA A 102 -4.90 -0.73 11.05
CA ALA A 102 -4.27 -1.98 11.45
C ALA A 102 -3.69 -2.75 10.25
N PHE A 103 -4.37 -2.80 9.11
CA PHE A 103 -3.85 -3.44 7.90
C PHE A 103 -2.66 -2.67 7.29
N GLN A 104 -2.65 -1.34 7.36
CA GLN A 104 -1.49 -0.54 6.96
C GLN A 104 -0.27 -0.80 7.85
N GLN A 105 -0.48 -0.96 9.16
CA GLN A 105 0.60 -1.39 10.06
C GLN A 105 1.09 -2.80 9.70
N ALA A 106 0.19 -3.73 9.43
CA ALA A 106 0.57 -5.08 8.99
C ALA A 106 1.38 -5.09 7.69
N LEU A 107 1.09 -4.18 6.75
CA LEU A 107 1.86 -4.03 5.51
C LEU A 107 3.30 -3.57 5.74
N SER A 108 3.59 -2.83 6.83
CA SER A 108 4.97 -2.46 7.17
C SER A 108 5.86 -3.68 7.48
N TYR A 109 5.25 -4.79 7.90
CA TYR A 109 5.92 -6.06 8.17
C TYR A 109 5.81 -7.06 7.01
N TYR A 110 4.74 -6.98 6.23
CA TYR A 110 4.43 -7.91 5.13
C TYR A 110 4.07 -7.15 3.84
N PRO A 111 5.02 -6.43 3.22
CA PRO A 111 4.76 -5.56 2.09
C PRO A 111 4.35 -6.30 0.80
N ASP A 112 4.62 -7.60 0.70
CA ASP A 112 4.27 -8.41 -0.48
C ASP A 112 3.10 -9.37 -0.20
N ASN A 113 2.21 -9.00 0.74
CA ASN A 113 1.04 -9.80 1.06
C ASN A 113 -0.24 -9.27 0.38
N GLN A 114 -0.66 -9.94 -0.70
CA GLN A 114 -1.85 -9.60 -1.48
C GLN A 114 -3.15 -9.55 -0.65
N ASN A 115 -3.26 -10.35 0.41
CA ASN A 115 -4.46 -10.34 1.25
C ASN A 115 -4.59 -9.02 2.02
N LEU A 116 -3.48 -8.44 2.46
CA LEU A 116 -3.50 -7.17 3.19
C LEU A 116 -3.93 -6.02 2.31
N TYR A 117 -3.42 -5.98 1.07
CA TYR A 117 -3.87 -5.02 0.08
C TYR A 117 -5.35 -5.18 -0.26
N TYR A 118 -5.86 -6.41 -0.38
CA TYR A 118 -7.30 -6.65 -0.51
C TYR A 118 -8.10 -6.06 0.66
N TYR A 119 -7.66 -6.26 1.90
CA TYR A 119 -8.36 -5.72 3.06
C TYR A 119 -8.28 -4.19 3.14
N VAL A 120 -7.13 -3.59 2.80
CA VAL A 120 -7.00 -2.13 2.63
C VAL A 120 -7.99 -1.62 1.60
N GLY A 121 -8.07 -2.27 0.44
CA GLY A 121 -9.01 -1.90 -0.62
C GLY A 121 -10.47 -1.98 -0.18
N LEU A 122 -10.82 -3.05 0.55
CA LEU A 122 -12.16 -3.25 1.10
C LEU A 122 -12.53 -2.16 2.11
N CYS A 123 -11.67 -1.91 3.10
CA CYS A 123 -11.89 -0.90 4.12
C CYS A 123 -11.99 0.50 3.51
N ALA A 124 -11.08 0.85 2.59
CA ALA A 124 -11.12 2.13 1.90
C ALA A 124 -12.41 2.31 1.10
N GLY A 125 -12.87 1.28 0.38
CA GLY A 125 -14.15 1.32 -0.32
C GLY A 125 -15.35 1.60 0.61
N TYR A 126 -15.37 0.99 1.81
CA TYR A 126 -16.40 1.29 2.82
C TYR A 126 -16.28 2.72 3.36
N MET A 127 -15.06 3.21 3.62
CA MET A 127 -14.83 4.59 4.07
C MET A 127 -15.30 5.60 3.02
N ALA A 128 -15.11 5.32 1.73
CA ALA A 128 -15.62 6.16 0.66
C ALA A 128 -17.16 6.23 0.67
N LYS A 129 -17.84 5.13 1.01
CA LYS A 129 -19.31 5.06 1.13
C LYS A 129 -19.87 5.79 2.34
N THR A 130 -19.07 6.07 3.37
CA THR A 130 -19.53 6.87 4.52
C THR A 130 -19.51 8.37 4.25
N GLU A 131 -18.73 8.80 3.26
CA GLU A 131 -18.52 10.20 2.88
C GLU A 131 -19.52 10.60 1.77
N LEU A 132 -20.82 10.59 2.10
CA LEU A 132 -21.93 10.84 1.16
C LEU A 132 -22.50 12.26 1.19
N ASP A 133 -22.00 13.13 2.07
CA ASP A 133 -22.52 14.50 2.14
C ASP A 133 -21.99 15.37 0.97
N SER A 134 -22.78 16.38 0.59
CA SER A 134 -22.46 17.25 -0.55
C SER A 134 -21.37 18.29 -0.24
N SER A 135 -20.68 18.19 0.90
CA SER A 135 -19.62 19.14 1.23
C SER A 135 -18.38 18.90 0.37
N ALA A 136 -17.68 19.98 0.04
CA ALA A 136 -16.40 19.88 -0.68
C ALA A 136 -15.34 19.07 0.10
N SER A 137 -15.45 19.01 1.43
CA SER A 137 -14.58 18.20 2.28
C SER A 137 -14.86 16.70 2.11
N SER A 138 -16.13 16.30 2.18
CA SER A 138 -16.54 14.90 2.04
C SER A 138 -16.26 14.39 0.63
N ALA A 139 -16.52 15.19 -0.41
CA ALA A 139 -16.17 14.83 -1.80
C ALA A 139 -14.67 14.53 -1.98
N LYS A 140 -13.78 15.32 -1.35
CA LYS A 140 -12.33 15.08 -1.40
C LYS A 140 -11.94 13.80 -0.67
N LYS A 141 -12.52 13.54 0.50
CA LYS A 141 -12.27 12.30 1.25
C LYS A 141 -12.78 11.07 0.50
N ARG A 142 -13.98 11.14 -0.08
CA ARG A 142 -14.53 10.08 -0.93
C ARG A 142 -13.59 9.77 -2.08
N ALA A 143 -13.13 10.80 -2.81
CA ALA A 143 -12.17 10.62 -3.90
C ALA A 143 -10.86 9.97 -3.43
N PHE A 144 -10.30 10.42 -2.30
CA PHE A 144 -9.11 9.83 -1.70
C PHE A 144 -9.29 8.34 -1.38
N TYR A 145 -10.42 7.97 -0.76
CA TYR A 145 -10.67 6.57 -0.40
C TYR A 145 -10.96 5.68 -1.61
N LEU A 146 -11.61 6.20 -2.65
CA LEU A 146 -11.79 5.47 -3.91
C LEU A 146 -10.45 5.18 -4.59
N ASP A 147 -9.57 6.19 -4.68
CA ASP A 147 -8.23 6.03 -5.24
C ASP A 147 -7.38 5.05 -4.41
N LEU A 148 -7.42 5.17 -3.08
CA LEU A 148 -6.77 4.20 -2.20
C LEU A 148 -7.31 2.77 -2.41
N SER A 149 -8.62 2.63 -2.62
CA SER A 149 -9.25 1.32 -2.86
C SER A 149 -8.79 0.71 -4.19
N GLU A 150 -8.81 1.50 -5.27
CA GLU A 150 -8.36 1.09 -6.61
C GLU A 150 -6.88 0.68 -6.59
N ASN A 151 -6.02 1.50 -6.00
CA ASN A 151 -4.58 1.23 -5.91
C ASN A 151 -4.29 -0.03 -5.07
N ALA A 152 -4.99 -0.21 -3.95
CA ALA A 152 -4.80 -1.38 -3.09
C ALA A 152 -5.23 -2.66 -3.80
N TYR A 153 -6.40 -2.70 -4.44
CA TYR A 153 -6.78 -3.89 -5.22
C TYR A 153 -5.83 -4.14 -6.39
N SER A 154 -5.39 -3.09 -7.08
CA SER A 154 -4.42 -3.21 -8.18
C SER A 154 -3.12 -3.82 -7.69
N ARG A 155 -2.59 -3.35 -6.55
CA ARG A 155 -1.39 -3.92 -5.92
C ARG A 155 -1.57 -5.38 -5.50
N ALA A 156 -2.75 -5.75 -5.00
CA ALA A 156 -3.07 -7.16 -4.70
C ALA A 156 -3.02 -8.03 -5.96
N LEU A 157 -3.44 -7.50 -7.11
CA LEU A 157 -3.42 -8.19 -8.41
C LEU A 157 -2.06 -8.19 -9.10
N GLU A 158 -1.20 -7.22 -8.81
CA GLU A 158 0.22 -7.27 -9.21
C GLU A 158 0.95 -8.41 -8.50
N LEU A 159 0.68 -8.60 -7.21
CA LEU A 159 1.27 -9.68 -6.40
C LEU A 159 0.68 -11.05 -6.75
N GLU A 160 -0.63 -11.12 -7.01
CA GLU A 160 -1.32 -12.35 -7.38
C GLU A 160 -2.38 -12.08 -8.47
N PRO A 161 -2.04 -12.25 -9.77
CA PRO A 161 -2.92 -11.91 -10.88
C PRO A 161 -4.26 -12.65 -10.90
N ARG A 162 -4.31 -13.86 -10.33
CA ARG A 162 -5.52 -14.71 -10.27
C ARG A 162 -6.28 -14.56 -8.95
N TYR A 163 -6.01 -13.52 -8.17
CA TYR A 163 -6.64 -13.33 -6.86
C TYR A 163 -8.12 -12.93 -6.98
N VAL A 164 -8.99 -13.95 -6.93
CA VAL A 164 -10.45 -13.84 -7.14
C VAL A 164 -11.10 -12.73 -6.30
N ARG A 165 -10.70 -12.58 -5.03
CA ARG A 165 -11.30 -11.57 -4.14
C ARG A 165 -10.97 -10.14 -4.56
N ALA A 166 -9.72 -9.87 -4.97
CA ALA A 166 -9.31 -8.55 -5.45
C ALA A 166 -9.87 -8.26 -6.85
N LEU A 167 -9.95 -9.27 -7.72
CA LEU A 167 -10.63 -9.16 -9.02
C LEU A 167 -12.08 -8.71 -8.85
N TYR A 168 -12.81 -9.39 -7.96
CA TYR A 168 -14.20 -9.06 -7.66
C TYR A 168 -14.33 -7.66 -7.03
N GLY A 169 -13.52 -7.37 -6.01
CA GLY A 169 -13.57 -6.08 -5.29
C GLY A 169 -13.32 -4.88 -6.21
N LEU A 170 -12.31 -4.97 -7.08
CA LEU A 170 -11.99 -3.93 -8.04
C LEU A 170 -13.05 -3.78 -9.12
N ALA A 171 -13.60 -4.89 -9.62
CA ALA A 171 -14.69 -4.83 -10.59
C ALA A 171 -15.97 -4.21 -10.01
N VAL A 172 -16.30 -4.50 -8.76
CA VAL A 172 -17.41 -3.87 -8.04
C VAL A 172 -17.16 -2.37 -7.87
N LEU A 173 -15.94 -1.97 -7.48
CA LEU A 173 -15.55 -0.56 -7.37
C LEU A 173 -15.78 0.17 -8.70
N TYR A 174 -15.29 -0.40 -9.81
CA TYR A 174 -15.47 0.19 -11.13
C TYR A 174 -16.92 0.24 -11.60
N THR A 175 -17.69 -0.82 -11.36
CA THR A 175 -19.08 -0.90 -11.84
C THR A 175 -19.99 0.05 -11.06
N PHE A 176 -19.86 0.11 -9.73
CA PHE A 176 -20.86 0.74 -8.87
C PHE A 176 -20.41 2.06 -8.23
N GLU A 177 -19.11 2.25 -7.99
CA GLU A 177 -18.62 3.41 -7.22
C GLU A 177 -18.00 4.51 -8.10
N THR A 178 -17.41 4.12 -9.23
CA THR A 178 -16.73 5.04 -10.17
C THR A 178 -17.37 5.08 -11.56
N ASN A 179 -18.37 4.24 -11.84
CA ASN A 179 -19.10 4.20 -13.11
C ASN A 179 -18.17 4.02 -14.34
N MET A 180 -17.23 3.08 -14.25
CA MET A 180 -16.26 2.70 -15.30
C MET A 180 -16.43 1.21 -15.69
N PRO A 181 -17.60 0.80 -16.22
CA PRO A 181 -17.90 -0.61 -16.50
C PRO A 181 -16.91 -1.26 -17.50
N GLU A 182 -16.32 -0.48 -18.40
CA GLU A 182 -15.34 -0.95 -19.39
C GLU A 182 -14.07 -1.50 -18.72
N LYS A 183 -13.67 -0.94 -17.58
CA LYS A 183 -12.55 -1.46 -16.78
C LYS A 183 -12.94 -2.72 -15.98
N ALA A 184 -14.21 -2.88 -15.64
CA ALA A 184 -14.71 -4.00 -14.83
C ALA A 184 -14.81 -5.31 -15.63
N VAL A 185 -15.25 -5.23 -16.90
CA VAL A 185 -15.44 -6.39 -17.78
C VAL A 185 -14.22 -7.33 -17.83
N PRO A 186 -12.99 -6.86 -18.16
CA PRO A 186 -11.83 -7.76 -18.24
C PRO A 186 -11.45 -8.39 -16.90
N LEU A 187 -11.69 -7.70 -15.78
CA LEU A 187 -11.44 -8.23 -14.43
C LEU A 187 -12.40 -9.38 -14.11
N LEU A 188 -13.68 -9.21 -14.44
CA LEU A 188 -14.72 -10.22 -14.21
C LEU A 188 -14.58 -11.42 -15.15
N GLN A 189 -14.21 -11.19 -16.40
CA GLN A 189 -13.85 -12.28 -17.32
C GLN A 189 -12.66 -13.08 -16.79
N ARG A 190 -11.61 -12.40 -16.29
CA ARG A 190 -10.47 -13.07 -15.65
C ARG A 190 -10.87 -13.81 -14.37
N LEU A 191 -11.81 -13.27 -13.59
CA LEU A 191 -12.35 -13.95 -12.41
C LEU A 191 -13.08 -15.23 -12.82
N LEU A 192 -13.97 -15.15 -13.80
CA LEU A 192 -14.78 -16.29 -14.26
C LEU A 192 -13.97 -17.33 -15.03
N SER A 193 -12.75 -17.03 -15.46
CA SER A 193 -11.81 -18.05 -15.95
C SER A 193 -11.14 -18.85 -14.83
N VAL A 194 -11.12 -18.33 -13.61
CA VAL A 194 -10.63 -19.01 -12.40
C VAL A 194 -11.76 -19.73 -11.67
N ASP A 195 -12.90 -19.05 -11.48
CA ASP A 195 -14.10 -19.56 -10.80
C ASP A 195 -15.31 -19.46 -11.73
N THR A 196 -15.49 -20.49 -12.55
CA THR A 196 -16.48 -20.52 -13.65
C THR A 196 -17.94 -20.56 -13.19
N LYS A 197 -18.19 -20.79 -11.90
CA LYS A 197 -19.54 -20.95 -11.32
C LYS A 197 -19.92 -19.83 -10.36
N GLN A 198 -19.12 -18.78 -10.26
CA GLN A 198 -19.39 -17.67 -9.35
C GLN A 198 -20.53 -16.78 -9.85
N THR A 199 -21.75 -17.07 -9.40
CA THR A 199 -22.95 -16.34 -9.85
C THR A 199 -22.90 -14.85 -9.52
N ASP A 200 -22.26 -14.46 -8.42
CA ASP A 200 -22.19 -13.05 -8.00
C ASP A 200 -21.35 -12.23 -8.98
N ALA A 201 -20.19 -12.76 -9.41
CA ALA A 201 -19.42 -12.14 -10.48
C ALA A 201 -20.17 -12.12 -11.82
N MET A 202 -20.98 -13.14 -12.13
CA MET A 202 -21.82 -13.12 -13.34
C MET A 202 -22.85 -11.99 -13.29
N PHE A 203 -23.46 -11.72 -12.13
CA PHE A 203 -24.39 -10.58 -11.97
C PHE A 203 -23.68 -9.24 -12.21
N VAL A 204 -22.49 -9.06 -11.63
CA VAL A 204 -21.71 -7.82 -11.84
C VAL A 204 -21.28 -7.70 -13.29
N LEU A 205 -20.90 -8.81 -13.95
CA LEU A 205 -20.50 -8.79 -15.36
C LEU A 205 -21.68 -8.49 -16.28
N ALA A 206 -22.85 -9.08 -16.02
CA ALA A 206 -24.08 -8.77 -16.75
C ALA A 206 -24.44 -7.28 -16.62
N ARG A 207 -24.29 -6.72 -15.41
CA ARG A 207 -24.50 -5.29 -15.16
C ARG A 207 -23.50 -4.43 -15.93
N ALA A 208 -22.21 -4.79 -15.92
CA ALA A 208 -21.19 -4.07 -16.67
C ALA A 208 -21.47 -4.11 -18.18
N TYR A 209 -21.83 -5.28 -18.73
CA TYR A 209 -22.22 -5.42 -20.13
C TYR A 209 -23.45 -4.59 -20.49
N TYR A 210 -24.48 -4.59 -19.64
CA TYR A 210 -25.65 -3.73 -19.82
C TYR A 210 -25.27 -2.24 -19.87
N MET A 211 -24.37 -1.80 -18.98
CA MET A 211 -23.91 -0.40 -18.95
C MET A 211 -23.04 -0.02 -20.16
N THR A 212 -22.38 -0.99 -20.80
CA THR A 212 -21.65 -0.81 -22.05
C THR A 212 -22.49 -1.12 -23.30
N TYR A 213 -23.81 -1.29 -23.16
CA TYR A 213 -24.75 -1.61 -24.24
C TYR A 213 -24.51 -2.95 -24.94
N ASP A 214 -23.74 -3.86 -24.33
CA ASP A 214 -23.55 -5.24 -24.80
C ASP A 214 -24.67 -6.13 -24.22
N TYR A 215 -25.87 -5.92 -24.74
CA TYR A 215 -27.08 -6.54 -24.19
C TYR A 215 -27.09 -8.06 -24.39
N GLU A 216 -26.55 -8.55 -25.51
CA GLU A 216 -26.41 -9.96 -25.80
C GLU A 216 -25.50 -10.66 -24.78
N ALA A 217 -24.33 -10.09 -24.46
CA ALA A 217 -23.45 -10.65 -23.45
C ALA A 217 -24.05 -10.58 -22.04
N ALA A 218 -24.82 -9.52 -21.73
CA ALA A 218 -25.55 -9.44 -20.47
C ALA A 218 -26.60 -10.56 -20.34
N ILE A 219 -27.36 -10.83 -21.41
CA ILE A 219 -28.35 -11.91 -21.46
C ILE A 219 -27.69 -13.28 -21.26
N ASP A 220 -26.55 -13.55 -21.93
CA ASP A 220 -25.79 -14.80 -21.75
C ASP A 220 -25.39 -15.03 -20.28
N MET A 221 -24.93 -13.98 -19.60
CA MET A 221 -24.57 -14.08 -18.18
C MET A 221 -25.80 -14.45 -17.32
N TYR A 222 -26.97 -13.86 -17.57
CA TYR A 222 -28.18 -14.22 -16.83
C TYR A 222 -28.63 -15.65 -17.12
N ASP A 223 -28.55 -16.11 -18.37
CA ASP A 223 -28.88 -17.50 -18.72
C ASP A 223 -27.97 -18.50 -18.02
N ARG A 224 -26.67 -18.20 -17.94
CA ARG A 224 -25.71 -19.00 -17.16
C ARG A 224 -26.04 -19.02 -15.67
N ILE A 225 -26.46 -17.89 -15.09
CA ILE A 225 -26.90 -17.84 -13.69
C ILE A 225 -28.12 -18.76 -13.49
N CYS A 226 -29.14 -18.65 -14.35
CA CYS A 226 -30.36 -19.47 -14.28
C CYS A 226 -30.05 -20.96 -14.40
N ALA A 227 -29.06 -21.35 -15.21
CA ALA A 227 -28.62 -22.74 -15.34
C ALA A 227 -27.83 -23.27 -14.13
N LEU A 228 -27.12 -22.41 -13.40
CA LEU A 228 -26.20 -22.79 -12.33
C LEU A 228 -26.83 -22.75 -10.93
N THR A 229 -27.73 -21.81 -10.67
CA THR A 229 -28.26 -21.56 -9.33
C THR A 229 -29.53 -22.38 -9.05
N LYS A 230 -29.63 -22.92 -7.82
CA LYS A 230 -30.89 -23.43 -7.27
C LYS A 230 -31.54 -22.46 -6.28
N ASN A 231 -30.86 -21.34 -5.99
CA ASN A 231 -31.38 -20.32 -5.09
C ASN A 231 -32.50 -19.54 -5.81
N LYS A 232 -33.73 -19.69 -5.33
CA LYS A 232 -34.92 -19.07 -5.92
C LYS A 232 -34.83 -17.55 -6.02
N ALA A 233 -34.21 -16.88 -5.04
CA ALA A 233 -34.06 -15.43 -5.05
C ALA A 233 -33.11 -14.98 -6.18
N LYS A 234 -31.94 -15.64 -6.30
CA LYS A 234 -31.01 -15.38 -7.40
C LYS A 234 -31.61 -15.71 -8.77
N LEU A 235 -32.40 -16.78 -8.86
CA LEU A 235 -33.08 -17.13 -10.10
C LEU A 235 -34.07 -16.04 -10.52
N ALA A 236 -34.96 -15.62 -9.61
CA ALA A 236 -35.92 -14.56 -9.88
C ALA A 236 -35.25 -13.22 -10.21
N GLU A 237 -34.14 -12.88 -9.54
CA GLU A 237 -33.34 -11.70 -9.83
C GLU A 237 -32.72 -11.76 -11.24
N ALA A 238 -32.15 -12.90 -11.63
CA ALA A 238 -31.58 -13.08 -12.97
C ALA A 238 -32.65 -12.99 -14.05
N GLU A 239 -33.80 -13.64 -13.87
CA GLU A 239 -34.93 -13.58 -14.81
C GLU A 239 -35.49 -12.16 -14.97
N SER A 240 -35.65 -11.45 -13.85
CA SER A 240 -36.12 -10.05 -13.85
C SER A 240 -35.14 -9.12 -14.55
N ASN A 241 -33.85 -9.24 -14.24
CA ASN A 241 -32.82 -8.41 -14.86
C ASN A 241 -32.69 -8.73 -16.36
N LYS A 242 -32.70 -10.02 -16.74
CA LYS A 242 -32.72 -10.45 -18.15
C LYS A 242 -33.89 -9.84 -18.91
N LYS A 243 -35.09 -9.84 -18.31
CA LYS A 243 -36.27 -9.21 -18.92
C LYS A 243 -36.03 -7.72 -19.16
N ALA A 244 -35.49 -6.99 -18.18
CA ALA A 244 -35.18 -5.57 -18.35
C ALA A 244 -34.18 -5.32 -19.49
N VAL A 245 -33.17 -6.18 -19.65
CA VAL A 245 -32.23 -6.10 -20.77
C VAL A 245 -32.91 -6.37 -22.12
N LEU A 246 -33.78 -7.40 -22.20
CA LEU A 246 -34.54 -7.71 -23.41
C LEU A 246 -35.48 -6.55 -23.79
N ASP A 247 -36.16 -5.96 -22.82
CA ASP A 247 -37.03 -4.80 -23.03
C ASP A 247 -36.21 -3.59 -23.53
N ALA A 248 -34.98 -3.39 -23.04
CA ALA A 248 -34.09 -2.34 -23.56
C ALA A 248 -33.61 -2.63 -24.99
N LEU A 249 -33.26 -3.88 -25.31
CA LEU A 249 -32.77 -4.30 -26.63
C LEU A 249 -33.86 -4.18 -27.71
N TYR A 250 -35.09 -4.61 -27.41
CA TYR A 250 -36.19 -4.65 -28.39
C TYR A 250 -37.17 -3.48 -28.28
N GLY A 251 -37.30 -2.86 -27.11
CA GLY A 251 -38.20 -1.74 -26.87
C GLY A 251 -37.70 -0.40 -27.42
N GLY A 252 -36.38 -0.26 -27.64
CA GLY A 252 -35.79 0.91 -28.29
C GLY A 252 -35.98 0.95 -29.82
N ALA A 253 -36.36 -0.16 -30.45
CA ALA A 253 -36.56 -0.25 -31.90
C ALA A 253 -37.95 0.23 -32.39
N ALA A 254 -38.81 0.68 -31.46
CA ALA A 254 -40.21 1.05 -31.72
C ALA A 254 -40.52 2.56 -31.60
N GLN A 255 -39.49 3.42 -31.62
CA GLN A 255 -39.62 4.89 -31.68
C GLN A 255 -38.80 5.45 -32.84
#